data_AF-A0A661DTH6-F1
#
_entry.id   AF-A0A661DTH6-F1
#
_cell.length_a   1.000
_cell.length_b   1.000
_cell.length_c   1.000
_cell.angle_alpha   90.00
_cell.angle_beta   90.00
_cell.angle_gamma   90.00
#
_symmetry.space_group_name_H-M   'P 1'
#
loop_
_entity.id
_entity.type
_entity.pdbx_description
1 polymer ?
#
loop_
_entity_poly.entity_id
_entity_poly.type
_entity_poly.pdbx_seq_one_letter_code
_entity_poly.pdbx_strand_id
1 'polypeptide(L)'
;MDISIVKDMFSQLMTEGLGFDLNNSNLSGTPARVARMYCDEFFKNVGIEFTDYKSFPNDHNYKEIIVFPPISFISTCSHHFLPFYGTAYVAYIPSYSLIGASKPARLVQHYAARPQLQENLCKEVIGAFNKNIKPDGCMVVMKAVHMCMISRGVKQPDNGGMVTSAIRGRFKIDSVKQEALKLMGLT
;
A
#
# COMPACT_ATOMS: atom_id res chain seq x y z
N MET A 1 -18.50 -3.48 -6.00
CA MET A 1 -18.79 -2.03 -6.14
C MET A 1 -19.60 -1.88 -7.41
N ASP A 2 -20.61 -1.01 -7.43
CA ASP A 2 -21.42 -0.75 -8.62
C ASP A 2 -21.01 0.60 -9.23
N ILE A 3 -20.45 0.55 -10.43
CA ILE A 3 -19.90 1.73 -11.10
C ILE A 3 -21.00 2.72 -11.53
N SER A 4 -22.20 2.24 -11.86
CA SER A 4 -23.30 3.11 -12.24
C SER A 4 -23.77 3.91 -11.04
N ILE A 5 -23.93 3.24 -9.89
CA ILE A 5 -24.34 3.89 -8.63
C ILE A 5 -23.31 4.96 -8.23
N VAL A 6 -22.01 4.66 -8.27
CA VAL A 6 -20.96 5.63 -7.92
C VAL A 6 -20.96 6.84 -8.86
N LYS A 7 -21.12 6.62 -10.17
CA LYS A 7 -21.21 7.69 -11.16
C LYS A 7 -22.40 8.61 -10.86
N ASP A 8 -23.58 8.05 -10.62
CA ASP A 8 -24.80 8.82 -10.40
C ASP A 8 -24.72 9.62 -9.09
N MET A 9 -24.24 9.01 -8.01
CA MET A 9 -24.00 9.70 -6.72
C MET A 9 -22.96 10.82 -6.85
N PHE A 10 -21.87 10.59 -7.58
CA PHE A 10 -20.85 11.62 -7.77
C PHE A 10 -21.35 12.77 -8.66
N SER A 11 -22.22 12.48 -9.63
CA SER A 11 -22.91 13.49 -10.43
C SER A 11 -23.77 14.40 -9.54
N GLN A 12 -24.59 13.81 -8.67
CA GLN A 12 -25.41 14.56 -7.70
C GLN A 12 -24.56 15.39 -6.73
N LEU A 13 -23.45 14.83 -6.23
CA LEU A 13 -22.51 15.57 -5.40
C LEU A 13 -21.97 16.80 -6.14
N MET A 14 -21.55 16.65 -7.40
CA MET A 14 -21.03 17.78 -8.19
C MET A 14 -22.10 18.84 -8.42
N THR A 15 -23.31 18.46 -8.82
CA THR A 15 -24.36 19.43 -9.18
C THR A 15 -25.08 19.98 -7.96
N GLU A 16 -25.76 19.13 -7.20
CA GLU A 16 -26.61 19.53 -6.09
C GLU A 16 -25.80 19.85 -4.83
N GLY A 17 -24.73 19.10 -4.59
CA GLY A 17 -23.88 19.28 -3.41
C GLY A 17 -22.88 20.42 -3.53
N LEU A 18 -22.30 20.63 -4.70
CA LEU A 18 -21.20 21.59 -4.93
C LEU A 18 -21.53 22.71 -5.93
N GLY A 19 -22.66 22.62 -6.65
CA GLY A 19 -23.08 23.66 -7.59
C GLY A 19 -22.29 23.69 -8.91
N PHE A 20 -21.60 22.62 -9.28
CA PHE A 20 -20.84 22.55 -10.52
C PHE A 20 -21.74 22.30 -11.75
N ASP A 21 -21.45 23.02 -12.84
CA ASP A 21 -22.17 22.88 -14.12
C ASP A 21 -21.58 21.76 -14.98
N LEU A 22 -22.35 20.68 -15.17
CA LEU A 22 -21.97 19.56 -16.02
C LEU A 22 -22.21 19.79 -17.52
N ASN A 23 -22.76 20.94 -17.93
CA ASN A 23 -22.73 21.36 -19.34
C ASN A 23 -21.34 21.85 -19.75
N ASN A 24 -20.46 22.15 -18.79
CA ASN A 24 -19.05 22.43 -19.06
C ASN A 24 -18.37 21.17 -19.62
N SER A 25 -17.84 21.27 -20.83
CA SER A 25 -17.19 20.15 -21.54
C SER A 25 -16.00 19.54 -20.78
N ASN A 26 -15.34 20.30 -19.90
CA ASN A 26 -14.26 19.78 -19.06
C ASN A 26 -14.78 18.93 -17.90
N LEU A 27 -16.01 19.15 -17.44
CA LEU A 27 -16.61 18.50 -16.26
C LEU A 27 -17.62 17.41 -16.61
N SER A 28 -18.27 17.47 -17.78
CA SER A 28 -19.35 16.55 -18.19
C SER A 28 -18.98 15.06 -18.06
N GLY A 29 -17.72 14.70 -18.36
CA GLY A 29 -17.20 13.34 -18.23
C GLY A 29 -16.64 12.98 -16.85
N THR A 30 -16.55 13.92 -15.90
CA THR A 30 -15.91 13.71 -14.60
C THR A 30 -16.57 12.63 -13.76
N PRO A 31 -17.91 12.58 -13.61
CA PRO A 31 -18.55 11.53 -12.80
C PRO A 31 -18.19 10.11 -13.27
N ALA A 32 -18.16 9.88 -14.59
CA ALA A 32 -17.80 8.58 -15.15
C ALA A 32 -16.30 8.24 -14.94
N ARG A 33 -15.40 9.24 -15.05
CA ARG A 33 -13.98 9.05 -14.77
C ARG A 33 -13.72 8.73 -13.30
N VAL A 34 -14.38 9.43 -12.38
CA VAL A 34 -14.24 9.18 -10.93
C VAL A 34 -14.80 7.82 -10.54
N ALA A 35 -15.93 7.42 -11.12
CA ALA A 35 -16.49 6.10 -10.86
C ALA A 35 -15.55 4.96 -11.28
N ARG A 36 -14.93 5.04 -12.47
CA ARG A 36 -13.89 4.09 -12.92
C ARG A 36 -12.67 4.12 -12.00
N MET A 37 -12.17 5.32 -11.68
CA MET A 37 -11.01 5.49 -10.80
C MET A 37 -11.24 4.81 -9.45
N TYR A 38 -12.41 4.98 -8.82
CA TYR A 38 -12.69 4.30 -7.55
C TYR A 38 -12.91 2.80 -7.70
N CYS A 39 -13.74 2.36 -8.65
CA CYS A 39 -14.14 0.95 -8.73
C CYS A 39 -13.05 0.05 -9.31
N ASP A 40 -12.39 0.51 -10.37
CA ASP A 40 -11.53 -0.34 -11.20
C ASP A 40 -10.03 -0.13 -10.91
N GLU A 41 -9.68 0.97 -10.24
CA GLU A 41 -8.28 1.34 -9.99
C GLU A 41 -7.97 1.40 -8.49
N PHE A 42 -8.49 2.39 -7.77
CA PHE A 42 -8.08 2.72 -6.41
C PHE A 42 -8.58 1.74 -5.37
N PHE A 43 -9.81 1.21 -5.52
CA PHE A 43 -10.45 0.35 -4.51
C PHE A 43 -10.76 -1.05 -5.01
N LYS A 44 -10.19 -1.44 -6.15
CA LYS A 44 -10.44 -2.72 -6.80
C LYS A 44 -10.18 -3.95 -5.92
N ASN A 45 -9.39 -3.80 -4.85
CA ASN A 45 -9.02 -4.89 -3.93
C ASN A 45 -9.68 -4.81 -2.55
N VAL A 46 -10.70 -3.97 -2.36
CA VAL A 46 -11.46 -3.93 -1.10
C VAL A 46 -12.15 -5.28 -0.86
N GLY A 47 -11.86 -5.89 0.29
CA GLY A 47 -12.41 -7.21 0.67
C GLY A 47 -11.80 -8.41 -0.08
N ILE A 48 -10.79 -8.19 -0.92
CA ILE A 48 -10.13 -9.25 -1.70
C ILE A 48 -8.75 -9.53 -1.13
N GLU A 49 -8.49 -10.76 -0.72
CA GLU A 49 -7.17 -11.18 -0.24
C GLU A 49 -6.20 -11.43 -1.39
N PHE A 50 -4.91 -11.12 -1.17
CA PHE A 50 -3.87 -11.46 -2.13
C PHE A 50 -3.62 -12.97 -2.13
N THR A 51 -3.44 -13.59 -3.30
CA THR A 51 -3.30 -15.06 -3.43
C THR A 51 -2.07 -15.50 -4.22
N ASP A 52 -1.43 -14.60 -4.98
CA ASP A 52 -0.30 -14.91 -5.85
C ASP A 52 1.04 -14.96 -5.09
N TYR A 53 1.19 -15.93 -4.18
CA TYR A 53 2.39 -16.12 -3.35
C TYR A 53 3.42 -17.08 -3.95
N LYS A 54 3.54 -17.17 -5.29
CA LYS A 54 4.45 -18.14 -5.93
C LYS A 54 5.83 -18.15 -5.25
N SER A 55 6.19 -19.30 -4.71
CA SER A 55 7.43 -19.57 -3.98
C SER A 55 8.13 -20.79 -4.56
N PHE A 56 9.39 -20.98 -4.16
CA PHE A 56 10.25 -22.07 -4.56
C PHE A 56 10.84 -22.75 -3.32
N PRO A 57 11.17 -24.04 -3.36
CA PRO A 57 11.85 -24.71 -2.26
C PRO A 57 13.16 -24.01 -1.87
N ASN A 58 13.47 -23.99 -0.57
CA ASN A 58 14.75 -23.52 -0.05
C ASN A 58 15.75 -24.68 0.09
N ASP A 59 16.05 -25.37 -1.01
CA ASP A 59 16.82 -26.64 -1.00
C ASP A 59 18.25 -26.49 -0.45
N HIS A 60 18.82 -25.28 -0.57
CA HIS A 60 20.15 -24.96 -0.06
C HIS A 60 20.14 -24.42 1.37
N ASN A 61 19.00 -24.45 2.06
CA ASN A 61 18.83 -23.98 3.43
C ASN A 61 19.42 -22.56 3.63
N TYR A 62 19.12 -21.63 2.72
CA TYR A 62 19.52 -20.25 2.86
C TYR A 62 18.85 -19.65 4.11
N LYS A 63 19.62 -19.03 5.00
CA LYS A 63 19.15 -18.53 6.31
C LYS A 63 19.47 -17.06 6.59
N GLU A 64 19.95 -16.34 5.58
CA GLU A 64 20.30 -14.93 5.70
C GLU A 64 19.14 -14.00 5.34
N ILE A 65 19.31 -12.71 5.61
CA ILE A 65 18.33 -11.67 5.28
C ILE A 65 18.26 -11.48 3.77
N ILE A 66 17.05 -11.55 3.22
CA ILE A 66 16.74 -11.12 1.85
C ILE A 66 16.02 -9.77 1.94
N VAL A 67 16.57 -8.76 1.27
CA VAL A 67 15.95 -7.43 1.11
C VAL A 67 15.53 -7.25 -0.35
N PHE A 68 14.34 -6.72 -0.55
CA PHE A 68 13.86 -6.37 -1.89
C PHE A 68 14.21 -4.91 -2.22
N PRO A 69 14.40 -4.57 -3.51
CA PRO A 69 14.50 -3.17 -3.93
C PRO A 69 13.34 -2.34 -3.38
N PRO A 70 13.55 -1.03 -3.09
CA PRO A 70 12.49 -0.18 -2.56
C PRO A 70 11.26 -0.19 -3.49
N ILE A 71 10.08 -0.44 -2.91
CA ILE A 71 8.83 -0.64 -3.64
C ILE A 71 8.01 0.65 -3.58
N SER A 72 7.88 1.35 -4.69
CA SER A 72 6.97 2.49 -4.79
C SER A 72 5.51 2.05 -4.69
N PHE A 73 4.72 2.80 -3.93
CA PHE A 73 3.29 2.59 -3.82
C PHE A 73 2.53 3.93 -3.75
N ILE A 74 1.27 3.89 -4.18
CA ILE A 74 0.29 4.94 -4.00
C ILE A 74 -0.94 4.27 -3.39
N SER A 75 -1.54 4.93 -2.40
CA SER A 75 -2.78 4.50 -1.78
C SER A 75 -3.65 5.73 -1.48
N THR A 76 -4.84 5.51 -0.94
CA THR A 76 -5.83 6.56 -0.68
C THR A 76 -6.13 6.60 0.81
N CYS A 77 -5.94 7.75 1.45
CA CYS A 77 -6.24 7.93 2.86
C CYS A 77 -7.74 7.76 3.11
N SER A 78 -8.11 6.77 3.92
CA SER A 78 -9.50 6.41 4.21
C SER A 78 -10.33 7.55 4.84
N HIS A 79 -9.69 8.52 5.50
CA HIS A 79 -10.40 9.62 6.17
C HIS A 79 -10.84 10.75 5.22
N HIS A 80 -10.13 10.97 4.12
CA HIS A 80 -10.35 12.13 3.25
C HIS A 80 -10.35 11.79 1.76
N PHE A 81 -10.08 10.53 1.42
CA PHE A 81 -9.98 10.02 0.07
C PHE A 81 -8.96 10.76 -0.80
N LEU A 82 -7.96 11.38 -0.15
CA LEU A 82 -6.80 12.00 -0.78
C LEU A 82 -5.64 10.99 -0.84
N PRO A 83 -4.81 11.02 -1.88
CA PRO A 83 -3.73 10.06 -2.02
C PRO A 83 -2.64 10.26 -0.97
N PHE A 84 -2.00 9.16 -0.60
CA PHE A 84 -0.68 9.17 0.02
C PHE A 84 0.21 8.21 -0.76
N TYR A 85 1.46 8.59 -0.95
CA TYR A 85 2.39 7.85 -1.81
C TYR A 85 3.77 7.81 -1.17
N GLY A 86 4.52 6.77 -1.48
CA GLY A 86 5.83 6.59 -0.91
C GLY A 86 6.45 5.25 -1.25
N THR A 87 7.29 4.78 -0.33
CA THR A 87 8.17 3.64 -0.55
C THR A 87 8.01 2.64 0.59
N ALA A 88 7.82 1.37 0.22
CA ALA A 88 7.84 0.23 1.11
C ALA A 88 9.17 -0.52 0.97
N TYR A 89 9.79 -0.82 2.10
CA TYR A 89 11.02 -1.59 2.22
C TYR A 89 10.66 -2.92 2.89
N VAL A 90 10.87 -4.02 2.19
CA VAL A 90 10.48 -5.35 2.65
C VAL A 90 11.72 -6.22 2.80
N ALA A 91 11.83 -6.91 3.94
CA ALA A 91 12.83 -7.94 4.16
C ALA A 91 12.24 -9.17 4.81
N TYR A 92 12.87 -10.32 4.58
CA TYR A 92 12.53 -11.56 5.25
C TYR A 92 13.74 -12.49 5.40
N ILE A 93 13.65 -13.40 6.37
CA ILE A 93 14.58 -14.52 6.54
C ILE A 93 13.80 -15.79 6.18
N PRO A 94 14.17 -16.50 5.09
CA PRO A 94 13.40 -17.64 4.62
C PRO A 94 13.45 -18.81 5.59
N SER A 95 12.36 -19.60 5.56
CA SER A 95 12.29 -20.89 6.24
C SER A 95 12.39 -22.02 5.21
N TYR A 96 11.27 -22.67 4.88
CA TYR A 96 11.21 -23.77 3.91
C TYR A 96 11.13 -23.32 2.45
N SER A 97 10.78 -22.07 2.18
CA SER A 97 10.59 -21.58 0.81
C SER A 97 11.12 -20.17 0.60
N LEU A 98 11.50 -19.89 -0.64
CA LEU A 98 11.91 -18.59 -1.15
C LEU A 98 10.76 -17.99 -1.97
N ILE A 99 10.33 -16.78 -1.62
CA ILE A 99 9.27 -16.09 -2.40
C ILE A 99 9.84 -15.60 -3.74
N GLY A 100 9.04 -15.67 -4.80
CA GLY A 100 9.42 -15.06 -6.08
C GLY A 100 9.65 -13.55 -5.93
N ALA A 101 10.73 -13.05 -6.53
CA ALA A 101 11.22 -11.69 -6.30
C ALA A 101 10.21 -10.56 -6.60
N SER A 102 9.27 -10.78 -7.53
CA SER A 102 8.24 -9.79 -7.89
C SER A 102 7.04 -9.76 -6.94
N LYS A 103 6.84 -10.78 -6.11
CA LYS A 103 5.62 -10.94 -5.31
C LYS A 103 5.49 -9.93 -4.17
N PRO A 104 6.54 -9.50 -3.46
CA PRO A 104 6.43 -8.44 -2.46
C PRO A 104 5.89 -7.13 -3.05
N ALA A 105 6.32 -6.75 -4.26
CA ALA A 105 5.81 -5.56 -4.93
C ALA A 105 4.32 -5.68 -5.26
N ARG A 106 3.90 -6.83 -5.80
CA ARG A 106 2.48 -7.12 -6.06
C ARG A 106 1.64 -7.12 -4.78
N LEU A 107 2.18 -7.67 -3.69
CA LEU A 107 1.54 -7.70 -2.38
C LEU A 107 1.30 -6.29 -1.85
N VAL A 108 2.32 -5.43 -1.87
CA VAL A 108 2.20 -4.03 -1.44
C VAL A 108 1.15 -3.29 -2.28
N GLN A 109 1.22 -3.39 -3.62
CA GLN A 109 0.26 -2.76 -4.52
C GLN A 109 -1.16 -3.29 -4.30
N HIS A 110 -1.31 -4.58 -4.02
CA HIS A 110 -2.60 -5.21 -3.78
C HIS A 110 -3.33 -4.56 -2.60
N TYR A 111 -2.66 -4.46 -1.45
CA TYR A 111 -3.24 -3.85 -0.26
C TYR A 111 -3.31 -2.32 -0.36
N ALA A 112 -2.43 -1.68 -1.12
CA ALA A 112 -2.47 -0.24 -1.34
C ALA A 112 -3.70 0.20 -2.17
N ALA A 113 -4.27 -0.68 -3.01
CA ALA A 113 -5.50 -0.45 -3.78
C ALA A 113 -6.78 -0.65 -2.92
N ARG A 114 -6.81 0.04 -1.78
CA ARG A 114 -7.93 0.12 -0.82
C ARG A 114 -7.94 1.53 -0.20
N PRO A 115 -9.05 1.99 0.40
CA PRO A 115 -9.00 3.08 1.37
C PRO A 115 -8.18 2.62 2.58
N GLN A 116 -7.15 3.37 2.95
CA GLN A 116 -6.13 2.91 3.90
C GLN A 116 -5.83 3.89 5.03
N LEU A 117 -5.35 3.33 6.13
CA LEU A 117 -4.44 3.96 7.08
C LEU A 117 -3.05 3.36 6.83
N GLN A 118 -2.00 4.16 6.87
CA GLN A 118 -0.65 3.65 6.56
C GLN A 118 -0.23 2.54 7.55
N GLU A 119 -0.65 2.66 8.81
CA GLU A 119 -0.46 1.67 9.86
C GLU A 119 -1.15 0.34 9.54
N ASN A 120 -2.36 0.39 8.97
CA ASN A 120 -3.11 -0.79 8.55
C ASN A 120 -2.46 -1.44 7.33
N LEU A 121 -2.15 -0.64 6.30
CA LEU A 121 -1.44 -1.12 5.11
C LEU A 121 -0.14 -1.85 5.50
N CYS A 122 0.64 -1.27 6.40
CA CYS A 122 1.88 -1.84 6.93
C CYS A 122 1.62 -3.19 7.65
N LYS A 123 0.59 -3.27 8.50
CA LYS A 123 0.19 -4.50 9.21
C LYS A 123 -0.35 -5.58 8.27
N GLU A 124 -1.18 -5.22 7.30
CA GLU A 124 -1.79 -6.15 6.34
C GLU A 124 -0.72 -6.79 5.46
N VAL A 125 0.18 -5.98 4.88
CA VAL A 125 1.28 -6.49 4.05
C VAL A 125 2.12 -7.49 4.82
N ILE A 126 2.58 -7.15 6.03
CA ILE A 126 3.44 -8.07 6.78
C ILE A 126 2.68 -9.29 7.31
N GLY A 127 1.42 -9.11 7.71
CA GLY A 127 0.57 -10.17 8.22
C GLY A 127 0.29 -11.22 7.15
N ALA A 128 -0.10 -10.76 5.95
CA ALA A 128 -0.38 -11.62 4.82
C ALA A 128 0.90 -12.30 4.31
N PHE A 129 2.04 -11.60 4.27
CA PHE A 129 3.35 -12.20 3.96
C PHE A 129 3.70 -13.32 4.96
N ASN A 130 3.63 -13.03 6.26
CA ASN A 130 3.98 -13.98 7.32
C ASN A 130 3.08 -15.22 7.29
N LYS A 131 1.77 -15.03 7.09
CA LYS A 131 0.79 -16.13 7.06
C LYS A 131 1.05 -17.10 5.91
N ASN A 132 1.36 -16.58 4.72
CA ASN A 132 1.44 -17.39 3.50
C ASN A 132 2.85 -17.92 3.21
N ILE A 133 3.89 -17.12 3.50
CA ILE A 133 5.30 -17.50 3.24
C ILE A 133 5.91 -18.25 4.44
N LYS A 134 5.38 -18.03 5.65
CA LYS A 134 5.87 -18.63 6.90
C LYS A 134 7.40 -18.51 7.06
N PRO A 135 7.97 -17.30 6.92
CA PRO A 135 9.40 -17.10 7.07
C PRO A 135 9.83 -17.22 8.55
N ASP A 136 11.12 -17.40 8.80
CA ASP A 136 11.66 -17.36 10.17
C ASP A 136 11.56 -15.93 10.75
N GLY A 137 11.49 -14.92 9.88
CA GLY A 137 11.11 -13.56 10.22
C GLY A 137 10.79 -12.74 8.99
N CYS A 138 10.01 -11.68 9.17
CA CYS A 138 9.81 -10.66 8.13
C CYS A 138 9.65 -9.27 8.75
N MET A 139 10.00 -8.26 7.96
CA MET A 139 9.92 -6.85 8.32
C MET A 139 9.45 -6.04 7.12
N VAL A 140 8.62 -5.03 7.40
CA VAL A 140 8.32 -3.97 6.44
C VAL A 140 8.48 -2.60 7.12
N VAL A 141 9.06 -1.65 6.40
CA VAL A 141 9.04 -0.22 6.72
C VAL A 141 8.38 0.50 5.57
N MET A 142 7.45 1.41 5.84
CA MET A 142 6.83 2.25 4.83
C MET A 142 7.06 3.71 5.20
N LYS A 143 7.57 4.49 4.25
CA LYS A 143 7.70 5.95 4.35
C LYS A 143 6.82 6.55 3.27
N ALA A 144 5.82 7.34 3.66
CA ALA A 144 4.94 7.97 2.69
C ALA A 144 4.56 9.39 3.09
N VAL A 145 4.26 10.17 2.05
CA VAL A 145 3.80 11.54 2.07
C VAL A 145 2.29 11.55 1.92
N HIS A 146 1.59 12.38 2.70
CA HIS A 146 0.13 12.38 2.81
C HIS A 146 -0.46 13.68 2.28
N MET A 147 -1.20 13.61 1.16
CA MET A 147 -1.81 14.82 0.58
C MET A 147 -2.84 15.46 1.50
N CYS A 148 -3.48 14.69 2.40
CA CYS A 148 -4.39 15.25 3.40
C CYS A 148 -3.71 16.18 4.41
N MET A 149 -2.39 16.08 4.58
CA MET A 149 -1.58 16.98 5.43
C MET A 149 -0.94 18.12 4.63
N ILE A 150 -0.64 17.89 3.34
CA ILE A 150 0.03 18.86 2.47
C ILE A 150 -0.95 19.85 1.85
N SER A 151 -1.98 19.35 1.16
CA SER A 151 -2.82 20.21 0.32
C SER A 151 -3.90 20.96 1.10
N ARG A 152 -4.18 20.56 2.34
CA ARG A 152 -5.25 21.13 3.17
C ARG A 152 -4.92 21.07 4.66
N GLY A 153 -5.75 21.75 5.45
CA GLY A 153 -5.64 21.75 6.90
C GLY A 153 -4.32 22.37 7.37
N VAL A 154 -3.49 21.56 8.01
CA VAL A 154 -2.19 21.95 8.58
C VAL A 154 -1.16 22.41 7.54
N LYS A 155 -1.26 21.99 6.27
CA LYS A 155 -0.38 22.40 5.16
C LYS A 155 1.11 22.22 5.47
N GLN A 156 1.49 20.99 5.81
CA GLN A 156 2.91 20.63 5.97
C GLN A 156 3.68 20.80 4.65
N PRO A 157 5.02 21.00 4.70
CA PRO A 157 5.86 20.98 3.50
C PRO A 157 5.74 19.67 2.73
N ASP A 158 6.34 19.60 1.54
CA ASP A 158 6.19 18.46 0.61
C ASP A 158 6.70 17.10 1.14
N ASN A 159 7.36 17.09 2.30
CA ASN A 159 7.76 15.89 3.05
C ASN A 159 6.78 15.49 4.17
N GLY A 160 5.64 16.16 4.28
CA GLY A 160 4.62 15.94 5.30
C GLY A 160 3.99 14.56 5.19
N GLY A 161 4.22 13.71 6.20
CA GLY A 161 3.75 12.35 6.20
C GLY A 161 4.29 11.56 7.39
N MET A 162 4.48 10.25 7.22
CA MET A 162 4.84 9.37 8.32
C MET A 162 5.67 8.16 7.88
N VAL A 163 6.40 7.60 8.85
CA VAL A 163 7.10 6.33 8.74
C VAL A 163 6.41 5.32 9.65
N THR A 164 6.09 4.15 9.11
CA THR A 164 5.50 3.04 9.86
C THR A 164 6.34 1.79 9.67
N SER A 165 6.39 0.92 10.68
CA SER A 165 7.04 -0.38 10.54
C SER A 165 6.20 -1.49 11.17
N ALA A 166 6.39 -2.70 10.66
CA ALA A 166 5.81 -3.90 11.24
C ALA A 166 6.79 -5.07 11.10
N ILE A 167 7.04 -5.75 12.22
CA ILE A 167 8.05 -6.81 12.35
C ILE A 167 7.44 -8.11 12.87
N ARG A 168 7.98 -9.25 12.42
CA ARG A 168 7.62 -10.60 12.86
C ARG A 168 8.88 -11.47 12.98
N GLY A 169 8.80 -12.51 13.82
CA GLY A 169 9.85 -13.50 13.99
C GLY A 169 11.22 -12.90 14.37
N ARG A 170 12.28 -13.37 13.72
CA ARG A 170 13.67 -13.02 14.03
C ARG A 170 14.00 -11.51 13.99
N PHE A 171 13.27 -10.70 13.24
CA PHE A 171 13.47 -9.22 13.23
C PHE A 171 13.05 -8.53 14.54
N LYS A 172 12.51 -9.25 15.52
CA LYS A 172 12.36 -8.76 16.91
C LYS A 172 13.69 -8.66 17.65
N ILE A 173 14.70 -9.42 17.22
CA ILE A 173 16.07 -9.34 17.76
C ILE A 173 16.73 -8.09 17.20
N ASP A 174 17.33 -7.27 18.06
CA ASP A 174 17.78 -5.94 17.66
C ASP A 174 18.92 -5.97 16.64
N SER A 175 19.92 -6.84 16.82
CA SER A 175 21.03 -6.99 15.86
C SER A 175 20.54 -7.33 14.45
N VAL A 176 19.60 -8.27 14.32
CA VAL A 176 18.99 -8.67 13.04
C VAL A 176 18.22 -7.51 12.42
N LYS A 177 17.50 -6.73 13.23
CA LYS A 177 16.75 -5.56 12.78
C LYS A 177 17.68 -4.47 12.27
N GLN A 178 18.76 -4.17 12.98
CA GLN A 178 19.73 -3.16 12.57
C GLN A 178 20.45 -3.55 11.27
N GLU A 179 20.81 -4.83 11.11
CA GLU A 179 21.36 -5.34 9.85
C GLU A 179 20.38 -5.12 8.69
N ALA A 180 19.10 -5.43 8.89
CA ALA A 180 18.05 -5.21 7.90
C ALA A 180 17.90 -3.73 7.50
N LEU A 181 17.86 -2.83 8.49
CA LEU A 181 17.73 -1.39 8.28
C LEU A 181 18.92 -0.84 7.49
N LYS A 182 20.14 -1.31 7.80
CA LYS A 182 21.36 -0.96 7.07
C LYS A 182 21.31 -1.45 5.62
N LEU A 183 20.90 -2.70 5.38
CA LEU A 183 20.74 -3.24 4.03
C LEU A 183 19.66 -2.49 3.21
N MET A 184 18.64 -1.93 3.88
CA MET A 184 17.61 -1.08 3.27
C MET A 184 18.06 0.38 3.05
N GLY A 185 19.22 0.78 3.57
CA GLY A 185 19.67 2.18 3.54
C GLY A 185 18.84 3.12 4.42
N LEU A 186 18.27 2.62 5.51
CA LEU A 186 17.43 3.38 6.45
C LEU A 186 18.18 3.84 7.70
N THR A 187 19.43 3.40 7.88
CA THR A 187 20.34 3.73 8.98
C THR A 187 21.77 3.78 8.46
#